data_AF-P55645-F1
#
_entry.id   AF-P55645-F1
#
_cell.length_a   1.000
_cell.length_b   1.000
_cell.length_c   1.000
_cell.angle_alpha   90.00
_cell.angle_beta   90.00
_cell.angle_gamma   90.00
#
_symmetry.space_group_name_H-M   'P 1'
#
loop_
_entity.id
_entity.type
_entity.pdbx_description
1 polymer ?
#
loop_
_entity_poly.entity_id
_entity_poly.type
_entity_poly.pdbx_seq_one_letter_code
_entity_poly.pdbx_strand_id
1 'polypeptide(L)'
;MLEREDPVMLFAGIRAAQEELGKRVDCRGLNAGTEEPLAIDLQRFTVSLKTAWQAGEKRPTHRRPYRRTKPYPKRPSMLEPFEPQIRAWLEADPALSAAAVLQRLVSADPSRFTKKALRTVQMAVKAWRMEIAGQIILDGDWMKRAPVSQCPQLQ
;
A
#
# COMPACT_ATOMS: atom_id res chain seq x y z
N MET A 1 20.09 -8.80 27.12
CA MET A 1 20.28 -10.21 27.52
C MET A 1 19.17 -11.11 26.96
N LEU A 2 18.85 -11.02 25.66
CA LEU A 2 17.74 -11.79 25.05
C LEU A 2 18.21 -12.78 23.98
N GLU A 3 19.52 -12.85 23.70
CA GLU A 3 20.04 -13.58 22.52
C GLU A 3 20.27 -15.09 22.74
N ARG A 4 19.88 -15.65 23.90
CA ARG A 4 20.16 -17.07 24.23
C ARG A 4 18.99 -17.84 24.85
N GLU A 5 17.76 -17.36 24.74
CA GLU A 5 16.62 -18.15 25.17
C GLU A 5 16.15 -19.07 24.03
N ASP A 6 15.94 -20.34 24.36
CA ASP A 6 15.28 -21.30 23.48
C ASP A 6 13.90 -20.74 23.12
N PRO A 7 13.59 -20.50 21.83
CA PRO A 7 12.33 -19.92 21.41
C PRO A 7 11.12 -20.72 21.92
N VAL A 8 11.27 -22.04 22.08
CA VAL A 8 10.19 -22.90 22.60
C VAL A 8 9.92 -22.61 24.08
N MET A 9 10.97 -22.45 24.89
CA MET A 9 10.84 -22.12 26.31
C MET A 9 10.26 -20.73 26.54
N LEU A 10 10.63 -19.76 25.69
CA LEU A 10 10.07 -18.41 25.73
C LEU A 10 8.55 -18.43 25.50
N PHE A 11 8.09 -19.13 24.46
CA PHE A 11 6.65 -19.23 24.18
C PHE A 11 5.90 -19.99 25.28
N ALA A 12 6.49 -21.05 25.83
CA ALA A 12 5.91 -21.77 26.97
C ALA A 12 5.74 -20.85 28.19
N GLY A 13 6.74 -20.01 28.49
CA GLY A 13 6.68 -19.01 29.56
C GLY A 13 5.57 -17.97 29.34
N ILE A 14 5.43 -17.46 28.11
CA ILE A 14 4.35 -16.52 27.75
C ILE A 14 2.98 -17.16 27.95
N ARG A 15 2.79 -18.39 27.49
CA ARG A 15 1.53 -19.14 27.65
C ARG A 15 1.16 -19.33 29.12
N ALA A 16 2.12 -19.74 29.95
CA ALA A 16 1.91 -19.90 31.39
C ALA A 16 1.54 -18.57 32.08
N ALA A 17 2.22 -17.47 31.72
CA ALA A 17 1.92 -16.14 32.24
C ALA A 17 0.52 -15.65 31.83
N GLN A 18 0.10 -15.90 30.59
CA GLN A 18 -1.24 -15.56 30.10
C GLN A 18 -2.33 -16.37 30.82
N GLU A 19 -2.10 -17.66 31.09
CA GLU A 19 -3.06 -18.50 31.80
C GLU A 19 -3.22 -18.07 33.27
N GLU A 20 -2.12 -17.74 33.94
CA GLU A 20 -2.12 -17.17 35.29
C GLU A 20 -2.87 -15.82 35.34
N LEU A 21 -2.65 -14.95 34.35
CA LEU A 21 -3.39 -13.69 34.22
C LEU A 21 -4.88 -13.93 34.00
N GLY A 22 -5.25 -14.91 33.15
CA GLY A 22 -6.63 -15.30 32.92
C GLY A 22 -7.32 -15.69 34.22
N LYS A 23 -6.72 -16.60 35.00
CA LYS A 23 -7.23 -17.01 36.31
C LYS A 23 -7.43 -15.83 37.26
N ARG A 24 -6.47 -14.89 37.31
CA ARG A 24 -6.59 -13.68 38.15
C ARG A 24 -7.69 -12.73 37.68
N VAL A 25 -7.89 -12.59 36.38
CA VAL A 25 -8.98 -11.79 35.80
C VAL A 25 -10.32 -12.43 36.13
N ASP A 26 -10.44 -13.75 36.02
CA ASP A 26 -11.66 -14.46 36.38
C ASP A 26 -11.98 -14.30 37.88
N CYS A 27 -10.96 -14.30 38.74
CA CYS A 27 -11.14 -14.04 40.17
C CYS A 27 -11.42 -12.56 40.52
N ARG A 28 -10.94 -11.59 39.73
CA ARG A 28 -11.02 -10.15 40.04
C ARG A 28 -12.14 -9.44 39.30
N GLY A 29 -12.52 -9.93 38.13
CA GLY A 29 -13.42 -9.25 37.21
C GLY A 29 -14.86 -9.44 37.61
N LEU A 30 -15.42 -8.47 38.36
CA LEU A 30 -16.83 -8.03 38.46
C LEU A 30 -17.95 -9.07 38.66
N ASN A 31 -17.64 -10.37 38.61
CA ASN A 31 -18.49 -11.51 38.84
C ASN A 31 -18.18 -12.12 40.23
N ALA A 32 -17.54 -11.35 41.11
CA ALA A 32 -17.50 -11.66 42.55
C ALA A 32 -18.89 -11.55 43.19
N GLY A 33 -19.89 -11.08 42.44
CA GLY A 33 -21.27 -11.50 42.69
C GLY A 33 -21.36 -12.99 42.43
N THR A 34 -21.38 -13.77 43.50
CA THR A 34 -22.01 -15.09 43.58
C THR A 34 -23.48 -14.96 43.18
N GLU A 35 -23.75 -14.53 41.96
CA GLU A 35 -25.02 -14.81 41.32
C GLU A 35 -24.91 -16.29 41.02
N GLU A 36 -25.69 -17.08 41.75
CA GLU A 36 -25.95 -18.48 41.40
C GLU A 36 -26.00 -18.55 39.88
N PRO A 37 -25.25 -19.45 39.23
CA PRO A 37 -25.31 -19.57 37.80
C PRO A 37 -26.79 -19.78 37.48
N LEU A 38 -27.45 -18.73 36.98
CA LEU A 38 -28.70 -18.87 36.26
C LEU A 38 -28.38 -20.05 35.35
N ALA A 39 -29.12 -21.15 35.52
CA ALA A 39 -28.91 -22.36 34.76
C ALA A 39 -29.26 -22.04 33.31
N ILE A 40 -28.38 -21.26 32.69
CA ILE A 40 -28.37 -20.92 31.30
C ILE A 40 -27.98 -22.24 30.70
N ASP A 41 -28.98 -22.89 30.12
CA ASP A 41 -28.77 -24.01 29.24
C ASP A 41 -27.79 -23.55 28.15
N LEU A 42 -26.52 -23.88 28.35
CA LEU A 42 -25.42 -23.51 27.45
C LEU A 42 -25.69 -24.04 26.04
N GLN A 43 -26.41 -25.15 25.93
CA GLN A 43 -26.81 -25.71 24.65
C GLN A 43 -27.84 -24.82 23.97
N ARG A 44 -28.85 -24.35 24.71
CA ARG A 44 -29.83 -23.41 24.19
C ARG A 44 -29.21 -22.04 23.86
N PHE A 45 -28.27 -21.57 24.68
CA PHE A 45 -27.54 -20.33 24.43
C PHE A 45 -26.63 -20.44 23.18
N THR A 46 -25.91 -21.54 23.01
CA THR A 46 -25.10 -21.77 21.79
C THR A 46 -25.96 -21.93 20.54
N VAL A 47 -27.12 -22.57 20.66
CA VAL A 47 -28.11 -22.61 19.56
C VAL A 47 -28.66 -21.21 19.27
N SER A 48 -28.94 -20.40 20.30
CA SER A 48 -29.43 -19.03 20.09
C SER A 48 -28.37 -18.14 19.45
N LEU A 49 -27.08 -18.32 19.77
CA LEU A 49 -25.98 -17.59 19.12
C LEU A 49 -25.93 -17.80 17.60
N LYS A 50 -26.39 -18.96 17.10
CA LYS A 50 -26.47 -19.24 15.65
C LYS A 50 -27.37 -18.25 14.91
N THR A 51 -28.37 -17.69 15.59
CA THR A 51 -29.32 -16.70 15.04
C THR A 51 -29.22 -15.33 15.69
N ALA A 52 -28.66 -15.21 16.90
CA ALA A 52 -28.57 -13.95 17.64
C ALA A 52 -27.78 -12.87 16.87
N TRP A 53 -26.75 -13.26 16.11
CA TRP A 53 -26.01 -12.32 15.27
C TRP A 53 -26.87 -11.68 14.16
N GLN A 54 -27.98 -12.31 13.75
CA GLN A 54 -28.91 -11.76 12.77
C GLN A 54 -29.79 -10.66 13.39
N ALA A 55 -30.12 -10.81 14.67
CA ALA A 55 -30.96 -9.88 15.42
C ALA A 55 -30.17 -8.81 16.17
N GLY A 56 -28.83 -8.92 16.23
CA GLY A 56 -27.98 -7.96 16.91
C GLY A 56 -28.30 -6.54 16.45
N GLU A 57 -28.55 -5.63 17.40
CA GLU A 57 -28.74 -4.21 17.13
C GLU A 57 -27.58 -3.72 16.27
N LYS A 58 -27.86 -3.55 14.98
CA LYS A 58 -26.93 -2.98 14.03
C LYS A 58 -26.88 -1.50 14.34
N ARG A 59 -26.17 -1.12 15.41
CA ARG A 59 -25.91 0.27 15.78
C ARG A 59 -25.48 0.95 14.48
N PRO A 60 -26.24 1.93 13.94
CA PRO A 60 -25.92 2.54 12.66
C PRO A 60 -24.71 3.50 12.79
N THR A 61 -23.61 3.06 13.39
CA THR A 61 -22.32 3.74 13.29
C THR A 61 -21.77 3.66 11.87
N HIS A 62 -22.30 2.76 11.03
CA HIS A 62 -22.13 2.81 9.59
C HIS A 62 -23.02 3.89 8.96
N ARG A 63 -22.64 5.17 9.08
CA ARG A 63 -22.98 6.12 8.02
C ARG A 63 -22.22 5.68 6.77
N ARG A 64 -22.90 5.64 5.61
CA ARG A 64 -22.22 5.50 4.32
C ARG A 64 -21.13 6.57 4.28
N PRO A 65 -19.85 6.22 4.05
CA PRO A 65 -18.81 7.22 3.88
C PRO A 65 -19.32 8.24 2.86
N TYR A 66 -19.28 9.51 3.22
CA TYR A 66 -19.74 10.58 2.34
C TYR A 66 -19.01 10.44 1.01
N ARG A 67 -19.72 9.98 -0.02
CA ARG A 67 -19.21 9.88 -1.37
C ARG A 67 -19.65 11.16 -2.08
N ARG A 68 -18.71 12.08 -2.30
CA ARG A 68 -18.98 13.26 -3.11
C ARG A 68 -19.52 12.81 -4.47
N THR A 69 -20.64 13.37 -4.88
CA THR A 69 -21.26 13.11 -6.17
C THR A 69 -20.45 13.70 -7.31
N LYS A 70 -19.73 14.80 -7.07
CA LYS A 70 -18.86 15.45 -8.04
C LYS A 70 -17.39 15.35 -7.60
N PRO A 71 -16.55 14.61 -8.34
CA PRO A 71 -15.10 14.66 -8.19
C PRO A 71 -14.59 16.10 -8.38
N TYR A 72 -13.52 16.47 -7.67
CA TYR A 72 -12.87 17.76 -7.92
C TYR A 72 -12.31 17.79 -9.36
N PRO A 73 -12.45 18.90 -10.09
CA PRO A 73 -11.78 19.03 -11.38
C PRO A 73 -10.27 18.87 -11.15
N LYS A 74 -9.64 17.96 -11.90
CA LYS A 74 -8.20 17.80 -11.89
C LYS A 74 -7.59 19.12 -12.36
N ARG A 75 -6.75 19.73 -11.53
CA ARG A 75 -6.04 20.95 -11.93
C ARG A 75 -5.08 20.59 -13.06
N PRO A 76 -5.07 21.35 -14.16
CA PRO A 76 -4.17 21.06 -15.26
C PRO A 76 -2.73 21.11 -14.78
N SER A 77 -1.92 20.17 -15.27
CA SER A 77 -0.50 20.13 -14.90
C SER A 77 0.25 21.28 -15.58
N MET A 78 1.28 21.80 -14.90
CA MET A 78 2.22 22.75 -15.50
C MET A 78 2.91 22.17 -16.75
N LEU A 79 2.99 20.84 -16.88
CA LEU A 79 3.59 20.20 -18.05
C LEU A 79 2.59 19.86 -19.14
N GLU A 80 1.28 19.91 -18.88
CA GLU A 80 0.24 19.38 -19.76
C GLU A 80 0.30 19.89 -21.22
N PRO A 81 0.54 21.19 -21.49
CA PRO A 81 0.73 21.68 -22.86
C PRO A 81 1.98 21.16 -23.58
N PHE A 82 2.99 20.70 -22.84
CA PHE A 82 4.27 20.21 -23.34
C PHE A 82 4.44 18.70 -23.22
N GLU A 83 3.52 17.99 -22.56
CA GLU A 83 3.49 16.52 -22.51
C GLU A 83 3.72 15.85 -23.88
N PRO A 84 3.06 16.25 -24.99
CA PRO A 84 3.31 15.62 -26.29
C PRO A 84 4.75 15.84 -26.78
N GLN A 85 5.35 17.00 -26.52
CA GLN A 85 6.74 17.28 -26.89
C GLN A 85 7.74 16.48 -26.04
N ILE A 86 7.47 16.40 -24.73
CA ILE A 86 8.28 15.61 -23.79
C ILE A 86 8.25 14.14 -24.20
N ARG A 87 7.07 13.60 -24.53
CA ARG A 87 6.91 12.22 -25.01
C ARG A 87 7.68 12.00 -26.30
N ALA A 88 7.54 12.88 -27.30
CA ALA A 88 8.28 12.76 -28.55
C ALA A 88 9.80 12.75 -28.34
N TRP A 89 10.33 13.57 -27.42
CA TRP A 89 11.76 13.55 -27.09
C TRP A 89 12.20 12.26 -26.40
N LEU A 90 11.39 11.72 -25.49
CA LEU A 90 11.68 10.48 -24.77
C LEU A 90 11.51 9.24 -25.65
N GLU A 91 10.58 9.25 -26.61
CA GLU A 91 10.43 8.19 -27.61
C GLU A 91 11.63 8.16 -28.58
N ALA A 92 12.11 9.33 -29.00
CA ALA A 92 13.30 9.44 -29.83
C ALA A 92 14.59 9.04 -29.08
N ASP A 93 14.71 9.42 -27.81
CA ASP A 93 15.85 9.09 -26.95
C ASP A 93 15.38 8.71 -25.53
N PRO A 94 15.19 7.41 -25.23
CA PRO A 94 14.77 6.94 -23.91
C PRO A 94 15.80 7.19 -22.79
N ALA A 95 17.09 7.30 -23.17
CA ALA A 95 18.18 7.53 -22.23
C ALA A 95 18.27 9.00 -21.79
N LEU A 96 17.55 9.90 -22.47
CA LEU A 96 17.56 11.32 -22.21
C LEU A 96 17.21 11.64 -20.75
N SER A 97 18.07 12.43 -20.10
CA SER A 97 17.93 12.75 -18.68
C SER A 97 16.81 13.77 -18.44
N ALA A 98 16.13 13.68 -17.29
CA ALA A 98 15.11 14.65 -16.92
C ALA A 98 15.66 16.10 -16.81
N ALA A 99 16.95 16.26 -16.49
CA ALA A 99 17.60 17.56 -16.50
C ALA A 99 17.72 18.12 -17.93
N ALA A 100 18.03 17.28 -18.92
CA ALA A 100 18.06 17.66 -20.33
C ALA A 100 16.66 18.00 -20.86
N VAL A 101 15.63 17.24 -20.45
CA VAL A 101 14.22 17.59 -20.75
C VAL A 101 13.91 18.98 -20.22
N LEU A 102 14.26 19.27 -18.96
CA LEU A 102 14.02 20.58 -18.36
C LEU A 102 14.76 21.70 -19.12
N GLN A 103 16.01 21.50 -19.53
CA GLN A 103 16.74 22.50 -20.32
C GLN A 103 16.01 22.81 -21.62
N ARG A 104 15.54 21.79 -22.35
CA ARG A 104 14.74 21.98 -23.57
C ARG A 104 13.43 22.73 -23.30
N LEU A 105 12.75 22.42 -22.20
CA LEU A 105 11.54 23.13 -21.77
C LEU A 105 11.81 24.59 -21.41
N VAL A 106 12.90 24.89 -20.72
CA VAL A 106 13.31 26.26 -20.38
C VAL A 106 13.68 27.05 -21.64
N SER A 107 14.31 26.41 -22.63
CA SER A 107 14.59 27.04 -23.92
C SER A 107 13.32 27.33 -24.72
N ALA A 108 12.29 26.48 -24.62
CA ALA A 108 11.02 26.68 -25.30
C ALA A 108 10.14 27.74 -24.62
N ASP A 109 10.07 27.75 -23.28
CA ASP A 109 9.32 28.73 -22.50
C ASP A 109 10.05 29.07 -21.19
N PRO A 110 10.94 30.07 -21.19
CA PRO A 110 11.69 30.48 -20.00
C PRO A 110 10.82 31.16 -18.95
N SER A 111 9.62 31.64 -19.31
CA SER A 111 8.70 32.31 -18.38
C SER A 111 8.01 31.33 -17.44
N ARG A 112 7.69 30.13 -17.95
CA ARG A 112 6.94 29.10 -17.23
C ARG A 112 7.83 28.11 -16.50
N PHE A 113 9.01 27.84 -17.03
CA PHE A 113 9.93 26.85 -16.48
C PHE A 113 11.15 27.51 -15.83
N THR A 114 11.38 27.19 -14.56
CA THR A 114 12.61 27.53 -13.84
C THR A 114 13.25 26.23 -13.35
N LYS A 115 14.49 26.31 -12.85
CA LYS A 115 15.19 25.20 -12.17
C LYS A 115 14.33 24.50 -11.09
N LYS A 116 13.36 25.20 -10.50
CA LYS A 116 12.40 24.66 -9.52
C LYS A 116 11.48 23.57 -10.09
N ALA A 117 11.25 23.54 -11.40
CA ALA A 117 10.40 22.55 -12.07
C ALA A 117 11.08 21.17 -12.24
N LEU A 118 12.37 21.04 -11.89
CA LEU A 118 13.15 19.81 -12.08
C LEU A 118 12.47 18.59 -11.46
N ARG A 119 11.96 18.70 -10.23
CA ARG A 119 11.28 17.59 -9.55
C ARG A 119 10.04 17.15 -10.32
N THR A 120 9.24 18.09 -10.83
CA THR A 120 8.03 17.78 -11.61
C THR A 120 8.38 17.06 -12.90
N VAL A 121 9.43 17.52 -13.61
CA VAL A 121 9.93 16.87 -14.83
C VAL A 121 10.47 15.47 -14.52
N GLN A 122 11.25 15.32 -13.45
CA GLN A 122 11.74 14.00 -13.00
C GLN A 122 10.61 13.03 -12.69
N MET A 123 9.56 13.50 -12.02
CA MET A 123 8.38 12.67 -11.74
C MET A 123 7.65 12.27 -13.03
N ALA A 124 7.49 13.18 -13.98
CA ALA A 124 6.87 12.90 -15.27
C ALA A 124 7.70 11.87 -16.08
N VAL A 125 9.02 12.08 -16.19
CA VAL A 125 9.92 11.13 -16.87
C VAL A 125 9.92 9.77 -16.19
N LYS A 126 9.92 9.72 -14.85
CA LYS A 126 9.83 8.47 -14.10
C LYS A 126 8.51 7.73 -14.40
N ALA A 127 7.38 8.44 -14.39
CA ALA A 127 6.08 7.87 -14.71
C ALA A 127 6.06 7.29 -16.13
N TRP A 128 6.54 8.05 -17.11
CA TRP A 128 6.65 7.60 -18.49
C TRP A 128 7.54 6.36 -18.63
N ARG A 129 8.71 6.33 -17.97
CA ARG A 129 9.60 5.16 -18.00
C ARG A 129 8.95 3.92 -17.40
N MET A 130 8.17 4.07 -16.32
CA MET A 130 7.44 2.96 -15.71
C MET A 130 6.32 2.44 -16.63
N GLU A 131 5.61 3.35 -17.30
CA GLU A 131 4.56 3.00 -18.27
C GLU A 131 5.15 2.23 -19.46
N ILE A 132 6.22 2.75 -20.07
CA ILE A 132 6.92 2.10 -21.18
C ILE A 132 7.56 0.77 -20.75
N ALA A 133 8.18 0.70 -19.57
CA ALA A 133 8.71 -0.56 -19.05
C ALA A 133 7.60 -1.61 -18.86
N GLY A 134 6.44 -1.20 -18.33
CA GLY A 134 5.26 -2.06 -18.22
C GLY A 134 4.79 -2.57 -19.58
N GLN A 135 4.75 -1.68 -20.58
CA GLN A 135 4.37 -2.03 -21.96
C GLN A 135 5.36 -3.02 -22.59
N ILE A 136 6.67 -2.76 -22.47
CA ILE A 136 7.72 -3.65 -22.99
C ILE A 136 7.66 -5.04 -22.31
N ILE A 137 7.34 -5.10 -21.01
CA ILE A 137 7.17 -6.37 -20.29
C ILE A 137 5.94 -7.13 -20.79
N LEU A 138 4.81 -6.43 -20.96
CA LEU A 138 3.55 -7.01 -21.40
C LEU A 138 3.62 -7.50 -22.85
N ASP A 139 4.23 -6.73 -23.74
CA ASP A 139 4.40 -7.08 -25.15
C ASP A 139 5.46 -8.17 -25.36
N GLY A 140 6.22 -8.52 -24.32
CA GLY A 140 7.32 -9.49 -24.40
C GLY A 140 8.55 -8.96 -25.14
N ASP A 141 8.57 -7.68 -25.51
CA ASP A 141 9.65 -7.04 -26.27
C ASP A 141 10.97 -7.01 -25.50
N TRP A 142 10.94 -7.03 -24.17
CA TRP A 142 12.17 -7.11 -23.37
C TRP A 142 12.97 -8.40 -23.65
N MET A 143 12.31 -9.51 -24.01
CA MET A 143 13.00 -10.75 -24.39
C MET A 143 13.67 -10.63 -25.76
N LYS A 144 13.10 -9.84 -26.67
CA LYS A 144 13.71 -9.58 -27.99
C LYS A 144 14.94 -8.68 -27.89
N ARG A 145 14.92 -7.74 -26.94
CA ARG A 145 16.00 -6.76 -26.73
C ARG A 145 17.06 -7.18 -25.72
N ALA A 146 16.84 -8.27 -24.98
CA ALA A 146 17.84 -8.77 -24.05
C ALA A 146 19.14 -9.01 -24.82
N PRO A 147 20.24 -8.28 -24.52
CA PRO A 147 21.51 -8.56 -25.15
C PRO A 147 21.85 -9.99 -24.77
N VAL A 148 21.88 -10.90 -25.75
CA VAL A 148 22.60 -12.15 -25.60
C VAL A 148 24.02 -11.70 -25.30
N SER A 149 24.40 -11.80 -24.03
CA SER A 149 25.72 -11.38 -23.58
C SER A 149 26.72 -12.18 -24.41
N GLN A 150 27.31 -11.54 -25.43
CA GLN A 150 28.47 -12.07 -26.08
C GLN A 150 29.59 -11.90 -25.06
N CYS A 151 29.75 -12.93 -24.21
CA CYS A 151 30.92 -13.03 -23.36
C CYS A 151 32.14 -12.90 -24.28
N PRO A 152 33.00 -11.87 -24.06
CA PRO A 152 34.22 -11.75 -24.82
C PRO A 152 35.01 -13.03 -24.60
N GLN A 153 35.34 -13.74 -25.69
CA GLN A 153 36.28 -14.83 -25.60
C GLN A 153 37.60 -14.20 -25.18
N LEU A 154 37.99 -14.48 -23.93
CA LEU A 154 39.32 -14.17 -23.42
C LEU A 154 40.31 -14.92 -24.31
N GLN A 155 41.04 -14.16 -25.13
CA GLN A 155 42.28 -14.63 -25.75
C GLN A 155 43.44 -14.48 -24.77
#